data_AF-A0A561UXZ8-F1
#
_entry.id   AF-A0A561UXZ8-F1
#
_cell.length_a   1.000
_cell.length_b   1.000
_cell.length_c   1.000
_cell.angle_alpha   90.00
_cell.angle_beta   90.00
_cell.angle_gamma   90.00
#
_symmetry.space_group_name_H-M   'P 1'
#
loop_
_entity.id
_entity.type
_entity.pdbx_description
1 polymer ?
#
loop_
_entity_poly.entity_id
_entity_poly.type
_entity_poly.pdbx_seq_one_letter_code
_entity_poly.pdbx_strand_id
1 'polypeptide(L)'
;MFRAGLGPLFRGRLLLLVHTGRASGQPRRTVVEVVEAAMVDGRRSWTVASGFGPAADWYRNLQRTPQATVQVGRRFHAVTAAELPAEEGGELMVRYAPRHPRVARRLCAYLGFAVDGSAEGYWTVGESLAFVRLTEGARTAGNDR
;
A
#
# COMPACT_ATOMS: atom_id res chain seq x y z
N MET A 1 -8.35 10.66 13.23
CA MET A 1 -8.75 9.40 13.90
C MET A 1 -8.62 8.27 12.88
N PHE A 2 -7.71 7.32 13.07
CA PHE A 2 -7.54 6.20 12.11
C PHE A 2 -8.68 5.20 12.30
N ARG A 3 -9.64 5.18 11.37
CA ARG A 3 -10.60 4.08 11.24
C ARG A 3 -9.88 2.91 10.57
N ALA A 4 -9.15 2.13 11.35
CA ALA A 4 -8.66 0.81 10.94
C ALA A 4 -9.84 -0.18 10.96
N GLY A 5 -10.76 -0.06 10.00
CA GLY A 5 -12.02 -0.79 9.98
C GLY A 5 -11.95 -2.23 9.48
N LEU A 6 -10.76 -2.83 9.44
CA LEU A 6 -10.53 -4.04 8.64
C LEU A 6 -9.54 -5.05 9.25
N GLY A 7 -8.81 -4.71 10.33
CA GLY A 7 -7.70 -5.51 10.90
C GLY A 7 -7.89 -7.04 10.99
N PRO A 8 -9.05 -7.57 11.46
CA PRO A 8 -9.29 -9.01 11.55
C PRO A 8 -9.41 -9.74 10.20
N LEU A 9 -9.79 -9.04 9.12
CA LEU A 9 -9.93 -9.63 7.78
C LEU A 9 -8.57 -9.99 7.14
N PHE A 10 -7.50 -9.30 7.53
CA PHE A 10 -6.27 -9.24 6.72
C PHE A 10 -5.11 -10.12 7.20
N ARG A 11 -5.31 -10.95 8.25
CA ARG A 11 -4.38 -12.02 8.72
C ARG A 11 -2.90 -11.81 8.33
N GLY A 12 -2.25 -10.77 8.86
CA GLY A 12 -0.80 -10.55 8.67
C GLY A 12 -0.39 -9.68 7.48
N ARG A 13 -1.34 -9.09 6.73
CA ARG A 13 -1.07 -8.17 5.60
C ARG A 13 -1.11 -6.70 5.99
N LEU A 14 -0.71 -6.39 7.21
CA LEU A 14 -0.61 -5.02 7.70
C LEU A 14 0.85 -4.65 7.83
N LEU A 15 1.18 -3.41 7.44
CA LEU A 15 2.45 -2.79 7.79
C LEU A 15 2.20 -1.47 8.50
N LEU A 16 3.10 -1.10 9.40
CA LEU A 16 3.11 0.23 9.99
C LEU A 16 3.99 1.12 9.12
N LEU A 17 3.39 2.12 8.49
CA LEU A 17 4.06 3.16 7.74
C LEU A 17 4.40 4.33 8.68
N VAL A 18 5.67 4.70 8.71
CA VAL A 18 6.19 5.91 9.34
C VAL A 18 6.56 6.90 8.24
N HIS A 19 5.89 8.05 8.19
CA HIS A 19 6.01 9.07 7.13
C HIS A 19 6.10 10.48 7.72
N THR A 20 6.52 11.44 6.89
CA THR A 20 6.70 12.84 7.32
C THR A 20 5.43 13.65 7.06
N GLY A 21 4.87 14.27 8.11
CA GLY A 21 3.70 15.15 7.97
C GLY A 21 4.01 16.36 7.09
N ARG A 22 3.32 16.54 5.95
CA ARG A 22 3.61 17.63 5.01
C ARG A 22 3.52 19.03 5.63
N ALA A 23 2.54 19.25 6.50
CA ALA A 23 2.35 20.56 7.13
C ALA A 23 3.30 20.77 8.32
N SER A 24 3.59 19.71 9.09
CA SER A 24 4.28 19.82 10.38
C SER A 24 5.75 19.45 10.36
N GLY A 25 6.24 18.76 9.32
CA GLY A 25 7.58 18.14 9.29
C GLY A 25 7.77 16.96 10.28
N GLN A 26 6.83 16.76 11.21
CA GLN A 26 6.92 15.72 12.24
C GLN A 26 6.62 14.30 11.72
N PRO A 27 7.24 13.26 12.29
CA PRO A 27 6.91 11.87 12.02
C PRO A 27 5.44 11.55 12.34
N ARG A 28 4.79 10.82 11.44
CA ARG A 28 3.42 10.32 11.56
C ARG A 28 3.43 8.81 11.36
N ARG A 29 2.46 8.13 11.97
CA ARG A 29 2.34 6.66 11.95
C ARG A 29 0.97 6.28 11.41
N THR A 30 0.94 5.34 10.47
CA THR A 30 -0.29 4.86 9.85
C THR A 30 -0.19 3.38 9.58
N VAL A 31 -1.18 2.60 9.99
CA VAL A 31 -1.26 1.19 9.60
C VAL A 31 -1.98 1.12 8.25
N VAL A 32 -1.34 0.48 7.26
CA VAL A 32 -1.89 0.31 5.92
C VAL A 32 -1.92 -1.18 5.55
N GLU A 33 -2.80 -1.52 4.62
CA GLU A 33 -2.94 -2.87 4.08
C GLU A 33 -1.99 -3.09 2.90
N VAL A 34 -1.31 -4.24 2.91
CA VAL A 34 -0.47 -4.72 1.82
C VAL A 34 -1.31 -5.58 0.87
N VAL A 35 -1.41 -5.14 -0.37
CA VAL A 35 -2.09 -5.84 -1.47
C VAL A 35 -1.12 -6.80 -2.17
N GLU A 36 0.17 -6.46 -2.20
CA GLU A 36 1.22 -7.30 -2.77
C GLU A 36 2.55 -7.10 -2.03
N ALA A 37 3.29 -8.20 -1.85
CA ALA A 37 4.68 -8.17 -1.45
C ALA A 37 5.50 -8.86 -2.55
N ALA A 38 6.47 -8.16 -3.12
CA ALA A 38 7.23 -8.60 -4.28
C ALA A 38 8.71 -8.17 -4.19
N MET A 39 9.53 -8.67 -5.10
CA MET A 39 10.89 -8.18 -5.32
C MET A 39 10.91 -7.30 -6.57
N VAL A 40 11.43 -6.08 -6.46
CA VAL A 40 11.57 -5.11 -7.57
C VAL A 40 13.04 -4.73 -7.64
N ASP A 41 13.69 -5.01 -8.77
CA ASP A 41 15.13 -4.85 -8.97
C ASP A 41 15.99 -5.48 -7.85
N GLY A 42 15.60 -6.68 -7.41
CA GLY A 42 16.30 -7.37 -6.32
C GLY A 42 16.09 -6.77 -4.92
N ARG A 43 15.17 -5.81 -4.77
CA ARG A 43 14.83 -5.16 -3.49
C ARG A 43 13.43 -5.54 -3.04
N ARG A 44 13.21 -5.64 -1.73
CA ARG A 44 11.88 -5.91 -1.19
C ARG A 44 10.95 -4.75 -1.51
N SER A 45 9.73 -5.06 -1.88
CA SER A 45 8.70 -4.05 -2.15
C SER A 45 7.35 -4.49 -1.58
N TRP A 46 6.56 -3.50 -1.18
CA TRP A 46 5.20 -3.68 -0.70
C TRP A 46 4.29 -2.69 -1.41
N THR A 47 3.26 -3.20 -2.09
CA THR A 47 2.23 -2.37 -2.70
C THR A 47 1.05 -2.26 -1.75
N VAL A 48 0.66 -1.03 -1.41
CA VAL A 48 -0.42 -0.71 -0.48
C VAL A 48 -1.50 0.11 -1.17
N ALA A 49 -2.76 -0.09 -0.77
CA ALA A 49 -3.89 0.67 -1.29
C ALA A 49 -4.27 1.83 -0.36
N SER A 50 -4.55 3.00 -0.92
CA SER A 50 -5.22 4.08 -0.19
C SER A 50 -6.73 3.91 -0.23
N GLY A 51 -7.25 3.21 0.79
CA GLY A 51 -8.68 2.96 0.91
C GLY A 51 -9.57 4.20 1.17
N PHE A 52 -8.98 5.37 1.40
CA PHE A 52 -9.71 6.66 1.42
C PHE A 52 -9.34 7.53 0.22
N GLY A 53 -8.76 6.91 -0.82
CA GLY A 53 -8.35 7.57 -2.04
C GLY A 53 -7.20 8.58 -1.84
N PRO A 54 -6.99 9.48 -2.81
CA PRO A 54 -5.91 10.45 -2.80
C PRO A 54 -6.05 11.52 -1.70
N ALA A 55 -7.20 11.59 -1.02
CA ALA A 55 -7.43 12.51 0.09
C ALA A 55 -6.74 12.09 1.40
N ALA A 56 -6.31 10.83 1.52
CA ALA A 56 -5.69 10.34 2.74
C ALA A 56 -4.40 11.10 3.07
N ASP A 57 -4.28 11.60 4.31
CA ASP A 57 -3.15 12.43 4.70
C ASP A 57 -1.80 11.72 4.53
N TRP A 58 -1.72 10.43 4.82
CA TRP A 58 -0.48 9.66 4.65
C TRP A 58 -0.06 9.56 3.18
N TYR A 59 -1.01 9.42 2.26
CA TYR A 59 -0.75 9.34 0.84
C TYR A 59 -0.24 10.69 0.32
N ARG A 60 -0.93 11.79 0.66
CA ARG A 60 -0.50 13.16 0.31
C ARG A 60 0.86 13.53 0.93
N ASN A 61 1.15 12.99 2.11
CA ASN A 61 2.45 13.16 2.74
C ASN A 61 3.56 12.45 1.95
N LEU A 62 3.32 11.20 1.51
CA LEU A 62 4.28 10.47 0.67
C LEU A 62 4.49 11.11 -0.70
N GLN A 63 3.45 11.68 -1.31
CA GLN A 63 3.60 12.45 -2.55
C GLN A 63 4.56 13.64 -2.40
N ARG A 64 4.63 14.26 -1.21
CA ARG A 64 5.57 15.35 -0.94
C ARG A 64 6.93 14.88 -0.44
N THR A 65 6.97 13.81 0.34
CA THR A 65 8.19 13.24 0.92
C THR A 65 8.13 11.73 0.80
N PRO A 66 8.65 11.16 -0.31
CA PRO A 66 8.50 9.74 -0.61
C PRO A 66 9.35 8.83 0.28
N GLN A 67 10.36 9.39 0.97
CA GLN A 67 11.17 8.65 1.93
C GLN A 67 10.35 8.34 3.19
N ALA A 68 10.28 7.06 3.52
CA ALA A 68 9.52 6.57 4.65
C ALA A 68 10.21 5.37 5.29
N THR A 69 9.64 4.89 6.40
CA THR A 69 10.03 3.60 6.99
C THR A 69 8.78 2.75 7.13
N VAL A 70 8.88 1.47 6.76
CA VAL A 70 7.83 0.49 7.05
C VAL A 70 8.30 -0.48 8.12
N GLN A 71 7.42 -0.82 9.04
CA GLN A 71 7.62 -1.95 9.93
C GLN A 71 6.76 -3.12 9.46
N VAL A 72 7.43 -4.23 9.14
CA VAL A 72 6.80 -5.49 8.75
C VAL A 72 7.14 -6.52 9.81
N GLY A 73 6.13 -6.94 10.57
CA GLY A 73 6.34 -7.72 11.79
C GLY A 73 7.22 -6.96 12.79
N ARG A 74 8.43 -7.47 13.06
CA ARG A 74 9.40 -6.85 14.00
C ARG A 74 10.52 -6.08 13.30
N ARG A 75 10.58 -6.08 11.96
CA ARG A 75 11.68 -5.49 11.19
C ARG A 75 11.26 -4.16 10.59
N PHE A 76 12.18 -3.20 10.61
CA PHE A 76 12.02 -1.89 9.98
C PHE A 76 12.82 -1.86 8.67
N HIS A 77 12.23 -1.24 7.65
CA HIS A 77 12.81 -1.09 6.32
C HIS A 77 12.68 0.37 5.89
N ALA A 78 13.79 1.00 5.54
CA ALA A 78 13.78 2.30 4.86
C ALA A 78 13.30 2.07 3.43
N VAL A 79 12.30 2.84 2.99
CA VAL A 79 11.65 2.68 1.68
C VAL A 79 11.50 4.01 0.97
N THR A 80 11.43 3.94 -0.35
CA THR A 80 10.96 5.03 -1.20
C THR A 80 9.59 4.67 -1.74
N ALA A 81 8.64 5.58 -1.55
CA ALA A 81 7.29 5.48 -2.08
C ALA A 81 7.22 5.95 -3.54
N ALA A 82 6.54 5.18 -4.38
CA ALA A 82 6.16 5.56 -5.73
C ALA A 82 4.69 5.23 -5.95
N GLU A 83 3.97 6.14 -6.58
CA GLU A 83 2.59 5.88 -7.02
C GLU A 83 2.58 4.87 -8.16
N LEU A 84 1.58 3.98 -8.15
CA LEU A 84 1.37 3.05 -9.26
C LEU A 84 0.51 3.71 -10.33
N PRO A 85 0.86 3.57 -11.62
CA PRO A 85 -0.02 3.89 -12.72
C PRO A 85 -1.37 3.16 -12.60
N ALA A 86 -2.44 3.77 -13.09
CA ALA A 86 -3.79 3.20 -13.04
C ALA A 86 -3.85 1.80 -13.69
N GLU A 87 -3.21 1.63 -14.85
CA GLU A 87 -3.11 0.36 -15.56
C GLU A 87 -2.45 -0.74 -14.70
N GLU A 88 -1.32 -0.45 -14.05
CA GLU A 88 -0.68 -1.37 -13.10
C GLU A 88 -1.60 -1.71 -11.91
N GLY A 89 -2.43 -0.75 -11.47
CA GLY A 89 -3.45 -0.95 -10.44
C GLY A 89 -4.55 -1.92 -10.88
N GLY A 90 -5.02 -1.77 -12.12
CA GLY A 90 -5.98 -2.67 -12.77
C GLY A 90 -5.44 -4.09 -12.83
N GLU A 91 -4.24 -4.25 -13.38
CA GLU A 91 -3.56 -5.55 -13.44
C GLU A 91 -3.37 -6.17 -12.05
N LEU A 92 -2.95 -5.37 -11.07
CA LEU A 92 -2.74 -5.81 -9.70
C LEU A 92 -4.03 -6.39 -9.12
N MET A 93 -5.17 -5.73 -9.31
CA MET A 93 -6.45 -6.21 -8.79
C MET A 93 -6.95 -7.46 -9.51
N VAL A 94 -6.72 -7.58 -10.83
CA VAL A 94 -6.97 -8.81 -11.59
C VAL A 94 -6.15 -9.98 -11.05
N ARG A 95 -4.89 -9.75 -10.66
CA ARG A 95 -4.05 -10.79 -10.02
C ARG A 95 -4.44 -11.05 -8.57
N TYR A 96 -4.81 -10.03 -7.82
CA TYR A 96 -5.11 -10.11 -6.39
C TYR A 96 -6.41 -10.87 -6.12
N ALA A 97 -7.46 -10.58 -6.88
CA ALA A 97 -8.80 -11.07 -6.58
C ALA A 97 -8.93 -12.60 -6.58
N PRO A 98 -8.39 -13.36 -7.55
CA PRO A 98 -8.45 -14.82 -7.51
C PRO A 98 -7.68 -15.45 -6.34
N ARG A 99 -6.61 -14.79 -5.87
CA ARG A 99 -5.81 -15.24 -4.72
C ARG A 99 -6.52 -14.98 -3.40
N HIS A 100 -7.35 -13.94 -3.35
CA HIS A 100 -8.00 -13.46 -2.14
C HIS A 100 -9.49 -13.10 -2.35
N PRO A 101 -10.34 -13.99 -2.88
CA PRO A 101 -11.65 -13.63 -3.44
C PRO A 101 -12.60 -13.00 -2.41
N ARG A 102 -12.66 -13.59 -1.20
CA ARG A 102 -13.50 -13.05 -0.11
C ARG A 102 -13.01 -11.68 0.37
N VAL A 103 -11.71 -11.47 0.35
CA VAL A 103 -11.09 -10.25 0.86
C VAL A 103 -11.22 -9.15 -0.19
N ALA A 104 -10.93 -9.45 -1.45
CA ALA A 104 -11.08 -8.52 -2.58
C ALA A 104 -12.51 -7.99 -2.68
N ARG A 105 -13.51 -8.87 -2.61
CA ARG A 105 -14.93 -8.45 -2.63
C ARG A 105 -15.28 -7.53 -1.45
N ARG A 106 -14.78 -7.82 -0.24
CA ARG A 106 -15.03 -6.99 0.95
C ARG A 106 -14.30 -5.65 0.88
N LEU A 107 -13.07 -5.63 0.35
CA LEU A 107 -12.32 -4.41 0.11
C LEU A 107 -13.06 -3.52 -0.88
N CYS A 108 -13.43 -4.05 -2.06
CA CYS A 108 -14.19 -3.30 -3.06
C CYS A 108 -15.48 -2.71 -2.46
N ALA A 109 -16.27 -3.53 -1.75
CA ALA A 109 -17.50 -3.07 -1.11
C ALA A 109 -17.26 -1.99 -0.04
N TYR A 110 -16.23 -2.13 0.79
CA TYR A 110 -15.86 -1.11 1.78
C TYR A 110 -15.47 0.23 1.14
N LEU A 111 -14.88 0.16 -0.05
CA LEU A 111 -14.46 1.30 -0.85
C LEU A 111 -15.59 1.88 -1.73
N GLY A 112 -16.80 1.32 -1.65
CA GLY A 112 -17.98 1.79 -2.40
C GLY A 112 -18.12 1.21 -3.80
N PHE A 113 -17.32 0.21 -4.16
CA PHE A 113 -17.38 -0.46 -5.46
C PHE A 113 -18.18 -1.75 -5.39
N ALA A 114 -19.02 -1.99 -6.40
CA ALA A 114 -19.65 -3.28 -6.65
C ALA A 114 -18.83 -4.05 -7.68
N VAL A 115 -18.46 -5.29 -7.37
CA VAL A 115 -17.78 -6.21 -8.30
C VAL A 115 -18.63 -7.46 -8.48
N ASP A 116 -18.81 -7.87 -9.74
CA ASP A 116 -19.48 -9.11 -10.14
C ASP A 116 -18.57 -10.34 -9.96
N GLY A 117 -17.28 -10.13 -9.74
CA GLY A 117 -16.27 -11.17 -9.60
C GLY A 117 -15.46 -11.43 -10.88
N SER A 118 -15.78 -10.73 -11.98
CA SER A 118 -15.04 -10.80 -13.24
C SER A 118 -13.69 -10.10 -13.14
N ALA A 119 -12.76 -10.49 -14.02
CA ALA A 119 -11.47 -9.81 -14.13
C ALA A 119 -11.64 -8.33 -14.52
N GLU A 120 -12.54 -8.04 -15.46
CA GLU A 120 -12.84 -6.67 -15.90
C GLU A 120 -13.36 -5.80 -14.75
N GLY A 121 -14.28 -6.32 -13.93
CA GLY A 121 -14.78 -5.59 -12.76
C GLY A 121 -13.66 -5.25 -11.76
N TYR A 122 -12.72 -6.18 -11.54
CA TYR A 122 -11.57 -5.90 -10.68
C TYR A 122 -10.54 -4.96 -11.32
N TRP A 123 -10.37 -5.02 -12.64
CA TRP A 123 -9.52 -4.08 -13.39
C TRP A 123 -10.00 -2.64 -13.20
N THR A 124 -11.27 -2.36 -13.45
CA THR A 124 -11.85 -1.01 -13.31
C THR A 124 -11.72 -0.48 -11.88
N VAL A 125 -11.92 -1.34 -10.88
CA VAL A 125 -11.65 -0.96 -9.48
C VAL A 125 -10.17 -0.61 -9.30
N GLY A 126 -9.26 -1.45 -9.81
CA GLY A 126 -7.82 -1.21 -9.71
C GLY A 126 -7.37 0.12 -10.33
N GLU A 127 -7.90 0.49 -11.49
CA GLU A 127 -7.60 1.79 -12.12
C GLU A 127 -8.08 2.99 -11.30
N SER A 128 -9.15 2.79 -10.52
CA SER A 128 -9.76 3.84 -9.70
C SER A 128 -9.08 4.00 -8.33
N LEU A 129 -8.28 3.02 -7.90
CA LEU A 129 -7.65 3.02 -6.59
C LEU A 129 -6.25 3.62 -6.64
N ALA A 130 -5.97 4.50 -5.67
CA ALA A 130 -4.63 5.03 -5.46
C ALA A 130 -3.76 3.98 -4.76
N PHE A 131 -2.81 3.41 -5.49
CA PHE A 131 -1.82 2.48 -4.96
C PHE A 131 -0.45 3.15 -4.79
N VAL A 132 0.28 2.72 -3.77
CA VAL A 132 1.66 3.14 -3.53
C VAL A 132 2.53 1.90 -3.38
N ARG A 133 3.60 1.81 -4.17
CA ARG A 133 4.66 0.82 -4.01
C ARG A 133 5.77 1.41 -3.15
N LEU A 134 6.10 0.68 -2.10
CA LEU A 134 7.11 1.01 -1.12
C LEU A 134 8.30 0.10 -1.37
N THR A 135 9.33 0.60 -2.02
CA THR A 135 10.52 -0.20 -2.38
C THR A 135 11.63 0.07 -1.38
N GLU A 136 12.21 -0.97 -0.81
CA GLU A 136 13.36 -0.88 0.10
C GLU A 136 14.50 -0.12 -0.58
N GLY A 137 15.09 0.84 0.13
CA GLY A 137 16.29 1.53 -0.34
C GLY A 137 17.40 0.53 -0.64
N ALA A 138 18.29 0.86 -1.59
CA ALA A 138 19.51 0.07 -1.75
C ALA A 138 20.23 0.02 -0.40
N ARG A 139 20.60 -1.17 0.08
CA ARG A 139 21.51 -1.26 1.22
C ARG A 139 22.78 -0.56 0.78
N THR A 140 23.06 0.63 1.31
CA THR A 140 24.44 1.07 1.36
C THR A 140 25.18 -0.01 2.14
N ALA A 141 26.20 -0.60 1.51
CA ALA A 141 27.18 -1.38 2.24
C ALA A 141 27.86 -0.42 3.22
N GLY A 142 27.27 -0.29 4.41
CA GLY A 142 27.78 0.51 5.49
C GLY A 142 28.94 -0.25 6.11
N ASN A 143 30.13 0.08 5.64
CA ASN A 143 31.38 0.17 6.39
C ASN A 143 31.20 -0.02 7.91
N ASP A 144 31.50 -1.23 8.39
CA ASP A 144 31.83 -1.45 9.80
C ASP A 144 33.07 -0.63 10.14
N ARG A 145 32.95 0.24 11.14
CA ARG A 145 34.06 0.74 11.95
C ARG A 145 33.76 0.42 13.41
#